data_AF-A0A7R9EM71-F1
#
_entry.id   AF-A0A7R9EM71-F1
#
_cell.length_a   1.000
_cell.length_b   1.000
_cell.length_c   1.000
_cell.angle_alpha   90.00
_cell.angle_beta   90.00
_cell.angle_gamma   90.00
#
_symmetry.space_group_name_H-M   'P 1'
#
loop_
_entity.id
_entity.type
_entity.pdbx_description
1 polymer ?
#
loop_
_entity_poly.entity_id
_entity_poly.type
_entity_poly.pdbx_seq_one_letter_code
_entity_poly.pdbx_strand_id
1 'polypeptide(L)'
;MSFGLSGDNSRSRMIGGDVVVAWVDKDTLKGYAQDYFLDSKSQCAGTRGSCPDNRLRDNTNSVRLLNAAMVNGYSIVTYQRPLGSQDELDRMVLTNGSQAVIWAVGPLNSRNEVSYHSITSKGDLLLEFGRTPRWNCPLPESDPSRRLQPAEQEEDEEDQFGAGQRHQVRAGSCQLDRETEHGSSLSTTPARRVARPVATPAPAPQKDAWDIPAIQCYEPDDGVFYAQMGPTGGKKGYPAITG
;
A
#
# COMPACT_ATOMS: atom_id res chain seq x y z
N MET A 1 -9.71 -5.47 11.19
CA MET A 1 -9.34 -4.03 11.23
C MET A 1 -10.31 -3.27 10.35
N SER A 2 -10.58 -2.01 10.64
CA SER A 2 -11.47 -1.16 9.84
C SER A 2 -10.89 0.23 9.60
N PHE A 3 -11.18 0.80 8.44
CA PHE A 3 -10.82 2.16 8.04
C PHE A 3 -11.86 2.69 7.06
N GLY A 4 -12.20 3.97 7.18
CA GLY A 4 -13.01 4.65 6.17
C GLY A 4 -13.46 6.03 6.60
N LEU A 5 -14.50 6.51 5.95
CA LEU A 5 -15.05 7.84 6.13
C LEU A 5 -15.86 7.94 7.42
N SER A 6 -15.71 9.07 8.09
CA SER A 6 -16.49 9.40 9.27
C SER A 6 -17.95 9.71 8.91
N GLY A 7 -18.86 9.53 9.88
CA GLY A 7 -20.25 9.95 9.74
C GLY A 7 -20.46 11.47 9.68
N ASP A 8 -19.42 12.26 9.95
CA ASP A 8 -19.38 13.72 9.82
C ASP A 8 -18.12 14.11 9.03
N ASN A 9 -18.20 15.06 8.10
CA ASN A 9 -17.07 15.45 7.26
C ASN A 9 -15.96 16.19 8.03
N SER A 10 -16.29 16.77 9.19
CA SER A 10 -15.39 17.62 9.99
C SER A 10 -14.91 16.98 11.30
N ARG A 11 -15.59 15.91 11.75
CA ARG A 11 -15.32 15.26 13.04
C ARG A 11 -15.28 13.76 12.89
N SER A 12 -14.37 13.09 13.58
CA SER A 12 -14.25 11.62 13.57
C SER A 12 -15.33 11.00 14.46
N ARG A 13 -16.38 10.46 13.83
CA ARG A 13 -17.57 9.90 14.46
C ARG A 13 -17.90 8.56 13.81
N MET A 14 -18.00 7.53 14.65
CA MET A 14 -18.37 6.19 14.24
C MET A 14 -19.78 6.10 13.65
N ILE A 15 -20.77 6.73 14.29
CA ILE A 15 -22.18 6.67 13.86
C ILE A 15 -22.35 7.43 12.53
N GLY A 16 -22.97 6.77 11.55
CA GLY A 16 -23.10 7.23 10.17
C GLY A 16 -21.82 7.07 9.34
N GLY A 17 -20.79 6.46 9.93
CA GLY A 17 -19.54 6.17 9.27
C GLY A 17 -19.70 5.07 8.25
N ASP A 18 -18.80 5.11 7.27
CA ASP A 18 -18.81 4.26 6.11
C ASP A 18 -17.38 3.74 5.94
N VAL A 19 -17.21 2.45 6.25
CA VAL A 19 -15.89 1.88 6.50
C VAL A 19 -15.71 0.55 5.81
N VAL A 20 -14.48 0.28 5.42
CA VAL A 20 -14.08 -1.06 4.99
C VAL A 20 -13.60 -1.83 6.20
N VAL A 21 -14.15 -3.02 6.41
CA VAL A 21 -13.68 -4.00 7.40
C VAL A 21 -12.87 -5.06 6.68
N ALA A 22 -11.58 -5.16 7.04
CA ALA A 22 -10.63 -6.09 6.46
C ALA A 22 -10.04 -7.04 7.51
N TRP A 23 -9.87 -8.31 7.13
CA TRP A 23 -9.24 -9.33 7.96
C TRP A 23 -8.64 -10.46 7.13
N VAL A 24 -7.80 -11.26 7.77
CA VAL A 24 -7.31 -12.53 7.23
C VAL A 24 -7.75 -13.63 8.18
N ASP A 25 -8.40 -14.64 7.64
CA ASP A 25 -8.76 -15.85 8.37
C ASP A 25 -7.49 -16.64 8.69
N LYS A 26 -7.30 -16.98 9.96
CA LYS A 26 -6.03 -17.58 10.43
C LYS A 26 -5.88 -19.04 10.06
N ASP A 27 -6.99 -19.73 9.83
CA ASP A 27 -7.01 -21.17 9.57
C ASP A 27 -6.87 -21.43 8.07
N THR A 28 -7.55 -20.62 7.25
CA THR A 28 -7.57 -20.75 5.79
C THR A 28 -6.56 -19.83 5.07
N LEU A 29 -5.99 -18.85 5.78
CA LEU A 29 -5.16 -17.77 5.23
C LEU A 29 -5.86 -16.90 4.19
N LYS A 30 -7.19 -17.01 4.06
CA LYS A 30 -7.96 -16.25 3.11
C LYS A 30 -8.20 -14.82 3.62
N GLY A 31 -7.95 -13.86 2.75
CA GLY A 31 -8.25 -12.45 2.99
C GLY A 31 -9.70 -12.08 2.71
N TYR A 32 -10.17 -11.08 3.42
CA TYR A 32 -11.48 -10.48 3.25
C TYR A 32 -11.38 -8.96 3.41
N ALA A 33 -12.17 -8.25 2.61
CA ALA A 33 -12.44 -6.83 2.74
C ALA A 33 -13.91 -6.63 2.38
N GLN A 34 -14.69 -6.01 3.27
CA GLN A 34 -16.12 -5.82 3.12
C GLN A 34 -16.51 -4.40 3.48
N ASP A 35 -17.47 -3.86 2.74
CA ASP A 35 -18.05 -2.54 2.99
C ASP A 35 -19.08 -2.58 4.12
N TYR A 36 -19.04 -1.58 4.99
CA TYR A 36 -19.84 -1.50 6.21
C TYR A 36 -20.39 -0.09 6.43
N PHE A 37 -21.71 -0.02 6.56
CA PHE A 37 -22.39 1.10 7.16
C PHE A 37 -22.54 0.97 8.69
N LEU A 38 -22.17 2.03 9.41
CA LEU A 38 -22.16 2.08 10.87
C LEU A 38 -23.36 2.88 11.41
N ASP A 39 -24.55 2.28 11.42
CA ASP A 39 -25.79 2.94 11.91
C ASP A 39 -25.75 3.27 13.40
N SER A 40 -25.12 2.41 14.22
CA SER A 40 -24.98 2.65 15.66
C SER A 40 -23.81 1.90 16.29
N LYS A 41 -23.50 2.22 17.56
CA LYS A 41 -22.43 1.59 18.35
C LYS A 41 -22.86 0.22 18.92
N SER A 42 -23.38 -0.65 18.06
CA SER A 42 -23.74 -2.03 18.39
C SER A 42 -23.33 -2.98 17.28
N GLN A 43 -23.25 -4.28 17.59
CA GLN A 43 -23.07 -5.31 16.56
C GLN A 43 -24.28 -5.32 15.60
N CYS A 44 -24.10 -5.89 14.40
CA CYS A 44 -25.18 -6.04 13.44
C CYS A 44 -26.29 -6.94 13.99
N ALA A 45 -27.50 -6.40 14.09
CA ALA A 45 -28.70 -7.12 14.51
C ALA A 45 -29.87 -6.75 13.59
N GLY A 46 -30.27 -7.67 12.72
CA GLY A 46 -31.23 -7.38 11.66
C GLY A 46 -30.63 -6.38 10.67
N THR A 47 -31.20 -5.18 10.60
CA THR A 47 -30.76 -4.07 9.73
C THR A 47 -30.22 -2.88 10.54
N ARG A 48 -29.83 -3.10 11.80
CA ARG A 48 -29.39 -2.07 12.74
C ARG A 48 -28.02 -2.43 13.33
N GLY A 49 -27.25 -1.40 13.67
CA GLY A 49 -25.90 -1.57 14.23
C GLY A 49 -24.80 -1.32 13.20
N SER A 50 -23.64 -1.93 13.44
CA SER A 50 -22.50 -1.92 12.51
C SER A 50 -22.60 -3.13 11.60
N CYS A 51 -23.15 -2.96 10.40
CA CYS A 51 -23.50 -4.05 9.50
C CYS A 51 -22.69 -3.98 8.20
N PRO A 52 -22.33 -5.13 7.59
CA PRO A 52 -21.86 -5.13 6.22
C PRO A 52 -23.00 -4.71 5.29
N ASP A 53 -22.70 -3.99 4.22
CA ASP A 53 -23.74 -3.40 3.36
C ASP A 53 -24.61 -4.46 2.69
N ASN A 54 -23.99 -5.59 2.32
CA ASN A 54 -24.70 -6.76 1.76
C ASN A 54 -25.76 -7.35 2.72
N ARG A 55 -25.73 -7.04 4.01
CA ARG A 55 -26.79 -7.43 4.97
C ARG A 55 -27.94 -6.44 5.03
N LEU A 56 -27.70 -5.20 4.64
CA LEU A 56 -28.70 -4.14 4.61
C LEU A 56 -29.47 -4.19 3.28
N ARG A 57 -28.76 -4.41 2.17
CA ARG A 57 -29.30 -4.53 0.81
C ARG A 57 -28.40 -5.44 -0.03
N ASP A 58 -28.93 -6.12 -1.03
CA ASP A 58 -28.12 -6.97 -1.91
C ASP A 58 -27.27 -6.12 -2.88
N ASN A 59 -26.07 -6.61 -3.23
CA ASN A 59 -25.14 -6.01 -4.20
C ASN A 59 -24.69 -4.58 -3.89
N THR A 60 -24.53 -4.24 -2.61
CA THR A 60 -24.09 -2.92 -2.13
C THR A 60 -22.63 -2.87 -1.69
N ASN A 61 -21.95 -4.02 -1.58
CA ASN A 61 -20.52 -4.02 -1.28
C ASN A 61 -19.69 -3.41 -2.44
N SER A 62 -19.16 -2.21 -2.24
CA SER A 62 -18.38 -1.47 -3.24
C SER A 62 -16.86 -1.76 -3.21
N VAL A 63 -16.41 -2.59 -2.26
CA VAL A 63 -14.99 -2.86 -2.00
C VAL A 63 -14.48 -4.07 -2.78
N ARG A 64 -13.30 -3.94 -3.40
CA ARG A 64 -12.59 -5.05 -4.03
C ARG A 64 -11.28 -5.36 -3.31
N LEU A 65 -11.17 -6.58 -2.81
CA LEU A 65 -9.92 -7.13 -2.28
C LEU A 65 -8.90 -7.30 -3.41
N LEU A 66 -7.67 -6.84 -3.18
CA LEU A 66 -6.55 -6.97 -4.13
C LEU A 66 -5.51 -7.96 -3.64
N ASN A 67 -5.11 -7.85 -2.38
CA ASN A 67 -4.11 -8.73 -1.79
C ASN A 67 -4.41 -8.92 -0.29
N ALA A 68 -4.07 -10.09 0.23
CA ALA A 68 -4.09 -10.36 1.65
C ALA A 68 -3.01 -11.37 1.99
N ALA A 69 -2.29 -11.08 3.07
CA ALA A 69 -1.22 -11.94 3.54
C ALA A 69 -1.21 -12.01 5.07
N MET A 70 -0.79 -13.15 5.60
CA MET A 70 -0.42 -13.32 6.99
C MET A 70 1.04 -13.76 7.08
N VAL A 71 1.89 -12.95 7.70
CA VAL A 71 3.34 -13.19 7.80
C VAL A 71 3.79 -12.92 9.23
N ASN A 72 4.48 -13.87 9.86
CA ASN A 72 4.95 -13.78 11.26
C ASN A 72 3.83 -13.39 12.27
N GLY A 73 2.60 -13.80 12.01
CA GLY A 73 1.43 -13.49 12.83
C GLY A 73 0.86 -12.08 12.62
N TYR A 74 1.40 -11.31 11.68
CA TYR A 74 0.84 -10.03 11.24
C TYR A 74 -0.03 -10.23 10.01
N SER A 75 -1.16 -9.54 9.97
CA SER A 75 -2.05 -9.49 8.81
C SER A 75 -1.86 -8.18 8.05
N ILE A 76 -1.81 -8.28 6.73
CA ILE A 76 -1.79 -7.15 5.80
C ILE A 76 -2.89 -7.40 4.76
N VAL A 77 -3.74 -6.41 4.53
CA VAL A 77 -4.80 -6.47 3.52
C VAL A 77 -4.73 -5.23 2.67
N THR A 78 -4.73 -5.41 1.35
CA THR A 78 -4.81 -4.34 0.37
C THR A 78 -6.11 -4.45 -0.40
N TYR A 79 -6.85 -3.36 -0.50
CA TYR A 79 -8.09 -3.29 -1.25
C TYR A 79 -8.16 -1.99 -2.05
N GLN A 80 -9.09 -1.94 -3.00
CA GLN A 80 -9.51 -0.71 -3.67
C GLN A 80 -10.98 -0.42 -3.36
N ARG A 81 -11.31 0.87 -3.37
CA ARG A 81 -12.68 1.37 -3.20
C ARG A 81 -12.92 2.59 -4.09
N PRO A 82 -14.11 2.74 -4.70
CA PRO A 82 -14.48 3.94 -5.44
C PRO A 82 -14.45 5.22 -4.59
N LEU A 83 -14.12 6.36 -5.22
CA LEU A 83 -14.20 7.69 -4.63
C LEU A 83 -15.65 8.20 -4.61
N GLY A 84 -16.44 7.85 -5.63
CA GLY A 84 -17.87 8.18 -5.69
C GLY A 84 -18.70 7.21 -4.86
N SER A 85 -19.78 7.70 -4.24
CA SER A 85 -20.76 6.81 -3.59
C SER A 85 -21.43 5.92 -4.64
N GLN A 86 -21.47 4.61 -4.38
CA GLN A 86 -22.08 3.63 -5.27
C GLN A 86 -23.55 3.37 -4.89
N ASP A 87 -23.91 3.62 -3.63
CA ASP A 87 -25.29 3.57 -3.15
C ASP A 87 -25.61 4.60 -2.04
N GLU A 88 -26.78 4.45 -1.40
CA GLU A 88 -27.29 5.34 -0.33
C GLU A 88 -26.57 5.17 1.04
N LEU A 89 -25.83 4.08 1.23
CA LEU A 89 -25.05 3.77 2.43
C LEU A 89 -23.63 4.34 2.33
N ASP A 90 -23.14 4.46 1.10
CA ASP A 90 -21.83 5.03 0.79
C ASP A 90 -21.76 6.56 0.98
N ARG A 91 -20.55 7.01 1.33
CA ARG A 91 -20.16 8.40 1.39
C ARG A 91 -19.13 8.69 0.31
N MET A 92 -19.26 9.86 -0.32
CA MET A 92 -18.29 10.32 -1.32
C MET A 92 -16.97 10.71 -0.65
N VAL A 93 -15.87 10.23 -1.21
CA VAL A 93 -14.50 10.62 -0.88
C VAL A 93 -14.19 11.94 -1.56
N LEU A 94 -13.89 12.98 -0.77
CA LEU A 94 -13.58 14.30 -1.30
C LEU A 94 -12.10 14.40 -1.69
N THR A 95 -11.83 14.72 -2.95
CA THR A 95 -10.47 14.94 -3.46
C THR A 95 -10.01 16.40 -3.35
N ASN A 96 -10.93 17.33 -3.14
CA ASN A 96 -10.68 18.78 -3.15
C ASN A 96 -10.66 19.42 -1.74
N GLY A 97 -10.61 18.62 -0.68
CA GLY A 97 -10.59 19.12 0.69
C GLY A 97 -10.27 18.04 1.71
N SER A 98 -10.14 18.47 2.97
CA SER A 98 -9.93 17.57 4.09
C SER A 98 -11.26 16.94 4.53
N GLN A 99 -11.27 15.65 4.78
CA GLN A 99 -12.43 14.90 5.23
C GLN A 99 -12.07 14.05 6.44
N ALA A 100 -12.94 14.03 7.44
CA ALA A 100 -12.72 13.23 8.64
C ALA A 100 -12.83 11.74 8.34
N VAL A 101 -11.90 10.97 8.92
CA VAL A 101 -11.82 9.51 8.80
C VAL A 101 -11.90 8.86 10.17
N ILE A 102 -12.21 7.58 10.20
CA ILE A 102 -12.24 6.74 11.40
C ILE A 102 -11.52 5.42 11.12
N TRP A 103 -10.89 4.86 12.14
CA TRP A 103 -10.28 3.54 12.07
C TRP A 103 -10.41 2.80 13.40
N ALA A 104 -10.43 1.48 13.33
CA ALA A 104 -10.46 0.64 14.51
C ALA A 104 -9.84 -0.75 14.30
N VAL A 105 -9.44 -1.38 15.39
CA VAL A 105 -8.99 -2.77 15.43
C VAL A 105 -9.74 -3.49 16.54
N GLY A 106 -10.42 -4.57 16.15
CA GLY A 106 -11.26 -5.37 17.02
C GLY A 106 -11.43 -6.80 16.52
N PRO A 107 -11.96 -7.68 17.38
CA PRO A 107 -12.31 -9.04 16.99
C PRO A 107 -13.55 -9.06 16.10
N LEU A 108 -13.75 -10.20 15.43
CA LEU A 108 -15.00 -10.55 14.76
C LEU A 108 -15.79 -11.54 15.64
N ASN A 109 -17.11 -11.55 15.51
CA ASN A 109 -17.99 -12.53 16.16
C ASN A 109 -18.01 -13.86 15.38
N SER A 110 -18.81 -14.82 15.84
CA SER A 110 -18.97 -16.13 15.20
C SER A 110 -19.57 -16.11 13.78
N ARG A 111 -20.10 -14.97 13.33
CA ARG A 111 -20.60 -14.74 11.97
C ARG A 111 -19.60 -14.00 11.08
N ASN A 112 -18.37 -13.80 11.55
CA ASN A 112 -17.36 -12.96 10.90
C ASN A 112 -17.79 -11.50 10.75
N GLU A 113 -18.61 -10.99 11.69
CA GLU A 113 -19.03 -9.59 11.73
C GLU A 113 -18.32 -8.84 12.86
N VAL A 114 -18.23 -7.52 12.73
CA VAL A 114 -17.52 -6.67 13.69
C VAL A 114 -18.08 -6.80 15.11
N SER A 115 -17.17 -6.90 16.08
CA SER A 115 -17.46 -6.81 17.51
C SER A 115 -16.82 -5.55 18.11
N TYR A 116 -16.94 -5.38 19.43
CA TYR A 116 -16.38 -4.23 20.14
C TYR A 116 -14.85 -4.16 19.92
N HIS A 117 -14.38 -3.05 19.36
CA HIS A 117 -12.97 -2.84 19.06
C HIS A 117 -12.17 -2.44 20.31
N SER A 118 -10.93 -2.92 20.44
CA SER A 118 -10.04 -2.57 21.55
C SER A 118 -9.18 -1.34 21.25
N ILE A 119 -8.96 -1.03 19.97
CA ILE A 119 -8.15 0.11 19.50
C ILE A 119 -8.95 0.88 18.47
N THR A 120 -8.90 2.22 18.52
CA THR A 120 -9.58 3.09 17.57
C THR A 120 -8.89 4.45 17.48
N SER A 121 -9.19 5.21 16.43
CA SER A 121 -8.84 6.63 16.29
C SER A 121 -9.23 7.43 17.54
N LYS A 122 -8.31 8.26 18.02
CA LYS A 122 -8.54 9.21 19.12
C LYS A 122 -8.60 10.63 18.57
N GLY A 123 -9.60 11.39 19.00
CA GLY A 123 -9.82 12.75 18.49
C GLY A 123 -10.28 12.79 17.03
N ASP A 124 -10.31 13.99 16.48
CA ASP A 124 -10.65 14.21 15.07
C ASP A 124 -9.41 13.99 14.19
N LEU A 125 -9.53 13.07 13.23
CA LEU A 125 -8.51 12.75 12.25
C LEU A 125 -9.03 13.13 10.87
N LEU A 126 -8.39 14.11 10.24
CA LEU A 126 -8.74 14.58 8.90
C LEU A 126 -7.69 14.11 7.90
N LEU A 127 -8.15 13.71 6.72
CA LEU A 127 -7.32 13.29 5.60
C LEU A 127 -7.72 14.05 4.35
N GLU A 128 -6.72 14.52 3.60
CA GLU A 128 -6.90 15.05 2.25
C GLU A 128 -6.58 13.94 1.26
N PHE A 129 -7.60 13.40 0.59
CA PHE A 129 -7.42 12.26 -0.32
C PHE A 129 -6.74 12.67 -1.64
N GLY A 130 -7.01 13.88 -2.14
CA GLY A 130 -6.38 14.41 -3.36
C GLY A 130 -4.98 15.02 -3.16
N ARG A 131 -4.36 14.84 -1.98
CA ARG A 131 -3.00 15.33 -1.74
C ARG A 131 -1.99 14.49 -2.52
N THR A 132 -0.84 15.07 -2.85
CA THR A 132 0.28 14.29 -3.38
C THR A 132 0.65 13.15 -2.41
N PRO A 133 0.74 11.89 -2.87
CA PRO A 133 1.07 10.76 -2.02
C PRO A 133 2.36 11.00 -1.24
N ARG A 134 2.33 10.73 0.07
CA ARG A 134 3.52 10.76 0.93
C ARG A 134 3.56 9.52 1.81
N TRP A 135 4.74 8.91 1.85
CA TRP A 135 5.02 7.80 2.75
C TRP A 135 5.28 8.34 4.16
N ASN A 136 4.30 8.20 5.05
CA ASN A 136 4.38 8.65 6.43
C ASN A 136 4.60 7.49 7.43
N CYS A 137 4.82 6.27 6.93
CA CYS A 137 4.98 5.09 7.78
C CYS A 137 6.45 4.92 8.19
N PRO A 138 6.75 4.75 9.48
CA PRO A 138 8.11 4.46 9.92
C PRO A 138 8.56 3.10 9.33
N LEU A 139 9.79 3.05 8.82
CA LEU A 139 10.39 1.78 8.41
C LEU A 139 10.62 0.94 9.68
N PRO A 140 10.28 -0.36 9.69
CA PRO A 140 10.60 -1.23 10.81
C PRO A 140 12.13 -1.24 10.99
N GLU A 141 12.60 -0.93 12.20
CA GLU A 141 14.03 -1.00 12.51
C GLU A 141 14.52 -2.42 12.23
N SER A 142 15.51 -2.55 11.33
CA SER A 142 16.16 -3.82 11.07
C SER A 142 16.81 -4.32 12.36
N ASP A 143 16.44 -5.53 12.79
CA ASP A 143 16.89 -6.19 14.01
C ASP A 143 18.43 -6.05 14.21
N PRO A 144 18.92 -5.43 15.31
CA PRO A 144 20.34 -5.19 15.54
C PRO A 144 21.15 -6.49 15.79
N SER A 145 20.48 -7.63 15.92
CA SER A 145 21.09 -8.94 16.20
C SER A 145 21.94 -9.54 15.06
N ARG A 146 22.01 -8.89 13.88
CA ARG A 146 22.88 -9.34 12.77
C ARG A 146 24.30 -8.74 12.77
N ARG A 147 24.63 -7.86 13.72
CA ARG A 147 26.04 -7.44 13.92
C ARG A 147 26.67 -8.36 14.96
N LEU A 148 27.77 -9.00 14.58
CA LEU A 148 28.67 -9.87 15.38
C LEU A 148 28.60 -11.35 15.00
N GLN A 149 29.04 -11.68 13.79
CA GLN A 149 29.91 -12.86 13.60
C GLN A 149 31.07 -12.43 12.68
N PRO A 150 32.33 -12.56 13.11
CA PRO A 150 33.48 -12.35 12.23
C PRO A 150 33.48 -13.43 11.14
N ALA A 151 33.65 -13.01 9.88
CA ALA A 151 33.85 -13.94 8.77
C ALA A 151 35.21 -14.64 8.94
N GLU A 152 35.18 -15.94 9.21
CA GLU A 152 36.36 -16.79 9.00
C GLU A 152 36.61 -16.90 7.50
N GLN A 153 37.86 -16.69 7.12
CA GLN A 153 38.34 -16.61 5.75
C GLN A 153 38.36 -18.02 5.14
N GLU A 154 37.56 -18.24 4.11
CA GLU A 154 37.81 -19.31 3.14
C GLU A 154 38.69 -18.72 2.04
N GLU A 155 39.93 -19.20 2.00
CA GLU A 155 40.94 -18.94 0.98
C GLU A 155 40.59 -19.78 -0.26
N ASP A 156 40.35 -19.13 -1.40
CA ASP A 156 40.41 -19.79 -2.70
C ASP A 156 41.50 -19.10 -3.54
N GLU A 157 42.57 -19.86 -3.74
CA GLU A 157 43.69 -19.61 -4.65
C GLU A 157 43.20 -19.59 -6.10
N GLU A 158 43.58 -18.59 -6.90
CA GLU A 158 43.63 -18.77 -8.36
C GLU A 158 44.83 -18.06 -8.99
N ASP A 159 45.44 -18.83 -9.87
CA ASP A 159 46.78 -18.70 -10.44
C ASP A 159 47.03 -17.48 -11.33
N GLN A 160 48.31 -17.13 -11.34
CA GLN A 160 48.98 -16.07 -12.08
C GLN A 160 49.33 -16.51 -13.51
N PHE A 161 48.85 -15.85 -14.58
CA PHE A 161 49.60 -15.68 -15.84
C PHE A 161 49.03 -14.59 -16.77
N GLY A 162 49.89 -13.68 -17.22
CA GLY A 162 49.91 -13.24 -18.62
C GLY A 162 49.24 -11.91 -18.98
N ALA A 163 50.06 -10.87 -19.12
CA ALA A 163 49.71 -9.57 -19.66
C ALA A 163 49.37 -9.59 -21.17
N GLY A 164 48.52 -8.64 -21.60
CA GLY A 164 48.70 -7.96 -22.88
C GLY A 164 47.54 -8.02 -23.89
N GLN A 165 47.21 -6.82 -24.35
CA GLN A 165 46.66 -6.46 -25.67
C GLN A 165 45.15 -6.24 -25.82
N ARG A 166 44.87 -4.95 -26.03
CA ARG A 166 43.72 -4.36 -26.72
C ARG A 166 43.31 -5.17 -27.95
N HIS A 167 42.03 -5.55 -28.01
CA HIS A 167 41.28 -5.55 -29.26
C HIS A 167 39.87 -5.02 -29.04
N GLN A 168 39.54 -4.01 -29.84
CA GLN A 168 38.22 -3.40 -29.96
C GLN A 168 37.28 -4.41 -30.61
N VAL A 169 36.12 -4.66 -30.01
CA VAL A 169 34.95 -5.19 -30.73
C VAL A 169 33.77 -4.25 -30.49
N ARG A 170 33.31 -3.70 -31.61
CA ARG A 170 32.15 -2.84 -31.78
C ARG A 170 30.89 -3.49 -31.20
N ALA A 171 30.13 -2.68 -30.47
CA ALA A 171 28.72 -2.94 -30.21
C ALA A 171 27.94 -3.02 -31.54
N GLY A 172 27.24 -4.14 -31.73
CA GLY A 172 26.21 -4.30 -32.74
C GLY A 172 24.99 -3.47 -32.37
N SER A 173 24.59 -2.62 -33.31
CA SER A 173 23.40 -1.77 -33.30
C SER A 173 22.20 -2.58 -33.80
N CYS A 174 21.08 -2.59 -33.07
CA CYS A 174 19.77 -2.94 -33.64
C CYS A 174 19.21 -1.68 -34.34
N GLN A 175 19.18 -1.75 -35.67
CA GLN A 175 18.48 -0.83 -36.56
C GLN A 175 16.96 -0.86 -36.33
N LEU A 176 16.35 0.31 -36.43
CA LEU A 176 14.96 0.47 -36.85
C LEU A 176 15.00 1.30 -38.15
N ASP A 177 14.38 0.78 -39.21
CA ASP A 177 14.45 1.35 -40.54
C ASP A 177 13.65 2.67 -40.71
N ARG A 178 14.42 3.65 -41.18
CA ARG A 178 14.19 4.80 -42.07
C ARG A 178 12.90 4.90 -42.90
N GLU A 179 12.41 6.16 -43.02
CA GLU A 179 12.01 6.88 -44.25
C GLU A 179 12.11 8.41 -43.98
N THR A 180 13.18 9.11 -44.41
CA THR A 180 13.31 10.11 -45.52
C THR A 180 12.22 11.21 -45.55
N GLU A 181 12.47 12.54 -45.53
CA GLU A 181 13.28 13.36 -46.45
C GLU A 181 13.62 14.81 -45.94
N HIS A 182 14.79 15.30 -46.41
CA HIS A 182 15.17 16.66 -46.87
C HIS A 182 15.04 17.95 -46.01
N GLY A 183 16.19 18.67 -45.85
CA GLY A 183 16.23 20.14 -45.79
C GLY A 183 17.27 20.80 -44.85
N SER A 184 18.43 21.19 -45.40
CA SER A 184 19.57 21.89 -44.73
C SER A 184 19.27 23.29 -44.16
N SER A 185 19.91 23.67 -43.04
CA SER A 185 20.89 24.80 -42.96
C SER A 185 21.46 25.01 -41.53
N LEU A 186 22.69 25.55 -41.49
CA LEU A 186 23.59 25.73 -40.34
C LEU A 186 23.21 26.91 -39.39
N SER A 187 23.52 26.81 -38.08
CA SER A 187 24.31 27.83 -37.31
C SER A 187 24.51 27.52 -35.80
N THR A 188 25.73 27.12 -35.43
CA THR A 188 26.70 27.65 -34.42
C THR A 188 26.31 28.13 -32.98
N THR A 189 26.67 27.31 -31.96
CA THR A 189 27.22 27.58 -30.57
C THR A 189 26.41 28.30 -29.45
N PRO A 190 26.78 28.21 -28.12
CA PRO A 190 27.64 27.27 -27.36
C PRO A 190 26.97 26.67 -26.08
N ALA A 191 27.74 25.81 -25.39
CA ALA A 191 27.37 24.88 -24.32
C ALA A 191 27.09 25.46 -22.93
N ARG A 192 26.17 24.82 -22.18
CA ARG A 192 26.09 24.86 -20.70
C ARG A 192 26.07 23.44 -20.14
N ARG A 193 27.12 23.08 -19.39
CA ARG A 193 27.26 21.80 -18.66
C ARG A 193 26.19 21.70 -17.57
N VAL A 194 25.47 20.58 -17.51
CA VAL A 194 24.81 20.10 -16.29
C VAL A 194 25.11 18.59 -16.14
N ALA A 195 25.37 18.18 -14.92
CA ALA A 195 26.08 16.97 -14.50
C ALA A 195 25.42 15.64 -14.91
N ARG A 196 26.24 14.61 -15.11
CA ARG A 196 25.82 13.22 -15.34
C ARG A 196 25.16 12.65 -14.08
N PRO A 197 24.06 11.91 -14.18
CA PRO A 197 23.52 11.18 -13.04
C PRO A 197 24.52 10.07 -12.64
N VAL A 198 24.83 10.02 -11.35
CA VAL A 198 25.66 8.98 -10.75
C VAL A 198 24.88 7.66 -10.82
N ALA A 199 25.50 6.61 -11.34
CA ALA A 199 24.91 5.28 -11.40
C ALA A 199 24.66 4.75 -9.99
N THR A 200 23.42 4.36 -9.71
CA THR A 200 23.03 3.67 -8.47
C THR A 200 23.67 2.27 -8.46
N PRO A 201 24.25 1.82 -7.34
CA PRO A 201 24.89 0.51 -7.26
C PRO A 201 23.87 -0.65 -7.39
N ALA A 202 24.36 -1.79 -7.86
CA ALA A 202 23.55 -2.98 -8.11
C ALA A 202 22.84 -3.49 -6.82
N PRO A 203 21.58 -3.96 -6.90
CA PRO A 203 20.86 -4.49 -5.75
C PRO A 203 21.54 -5.73 -5.16
N ALA A 204 21.55 -5.82 -3.83
CA ALA A 204 22.01 -7.00 -3.09
C ALA A 204 21.06 -8.20 -3.32
N PRO A 205 21.56 -9.45 -3.26
CA PRO A 205 20.78 -10.64 -3.63
C PRO A 205 19.63 -10.91 -2.65
N GLN A 206 18.43 -11.06 -3.22
CA GLN A 206 17.19 -11.42 -2.54
C GLN A 206 17.20 -12.90 -2.11
N LYS A 207 17.30 -13.16 -0.81
CA LYS A 207 16.69 -14.36 -0.22
C LYS A 207 15.75 -13.91 0.90
N ASP A 208 14.47 -14.00 0.59
CA ASP A 208 13.31 -13.98 1.50
C ASP A 208 12.86 -12.63 2.11
N ALA A 209 13.04 -11.52 1.40
CA ALA A 209 12.19 -10.34 1.61
C ALA A 209 11.05 -10.37 0.58
N TRP A 210 9.82 -10.58 1.05
CA TRP A 210 8.62 -10.65 0.21
C TRP A 210 8.43 -9.37 -0.61
N ASP A 211 8.24 -9.52 -1.92
CA ASP A 211 7.96 -8.43 -2.85
C ASP A 211 6.47 -8.08 -2.77
N ILE A 212 6.17 -6.96 -2.11
CA ILE A 212 4.84 -6.35 -2.15
C ILE A 212 4.84 -5.52 -3.43
N PRO A 213 4.06 -5.89 -4.47
CA PRO A 213 4.04 -5.10 -5.69
C PRO A 213 3.63 -3.67 -5.34
N ALA A 214 4.38 -2.71 -5.87
CA ALA A 214 4.06 -1.30 -5.66
C ALA A 214 2.60 -1.07 -6.08
N ILE A 215 1.86 -0.32 -5.26
CA ILE A 215 0.61 0.29 -5.71
C ILE A 215 0.99 1.07 -6.97
N GLN A 216 0.38 0.71 -8.11
CA GLN A 216 0.67 1.33 -9.40
C GLN A 216 0.63 2.84 -9.20
N CYS A 217 1.75 3.53 -9.45
CA CYS A 217 1.88 4.96 -9.18
C CYS A 217 1.01 5.82 -10.12
N TYR A 218 0.35 5.17 -11.09
CA TYR A 218 -0.71 5.74 -11.89
C TYR A 218 -2.04 5.36 -11.24
N GLU A 219 -2.57 6.25 -10.40
CA GLU A 219 -3.98 6.20 -10.00
C GLU A 219 -4.77 6.46 -11.29
N PRO A 220 -5.49 5.45 -11.80
CA PRO A 220 -6.17 5.63 -13.06
C PRO A 220 -7.36 6.60 -12.86
N ASP A 221 -7.79 7.29 -13.92
CA ASP A 221 -8.92 8.24 -13.88
C ASP A 221 -10.24 7.61 -13.38
N ASP A 222 -10.23 6.28 -13.20
CA ASP A 222 -11.27 5.37 -12.73
C ASP A 222 -11.92 5.76 -11.39
N GLY A 223 -11.41 6.78 -10.71
CA GLY A 223 -12.02 7.34 -9.52
C GLY A 223 -12.08 6.32 -8.38
N VAL A 224 -10.98 5.61 -8.13
CA VAL A 224 -10.82 4.65 -7.02
C VAL A 224 -9.59 5.00 -6.20
N PHE A 225 -9.64 4.79 -4.88
CA PHE A 225 -8.45 4.84 -4.04
C PHE A 225 -8.01 3.42 -3.63
N TYR A 226 -6.71 3.29 -3.35
CA TYR A 226 -6.10 2.07 -2.83
C TYR A 226 -5.72 2.25 -1.37
N ALA A 227 -6.02 1.25 -0.55
CA ALA A 227 -5.62 1.24 0.85
C ALA A 227 -4.94 -0.08 1.21
N GLN A 228 -3.78 0.04 1.87
CA GLN A 228 -3.12 -1.06 2.53
C GLN A 228 -3.30 -0.90 4.04
N MET A 229 -3.92 -1.89 4.66
CA MET A 229 -4.12 -1.97 6.09
C MET A 229 -3.18 -3.00 6.70
N GLY A 230 -2.49 -2.62 7.77
CA GLY A 230 -1.54 -3.47 8.49
C GLY A 230 -0.13 -2.87 8.50
N PRO A 231 0.84 -3.59 9.06
CA PRO A 231 0.69 -4.89 9.73
C PRO A 231 -0.14 -4.79 11.03
N THR A 232 -1.10 -5.70 11.22
CA THR A 232 -1.90 -5.80 12.46
C THR A 232 -1.86 -7.22 13.00
N GLY A 233 -1.52 -7.40 14.28
CA GLY A 233 -1.37 -8.72 14.91
C GLY A 233 0.01 -8.91 15.57
N GLY A 234 0.48 -10.15 15.65
CA GLY A 234 1.75 -10.56 16.28
C GLY A 234 1.64 -10.90 17.77
N LYS A 235 2.63 -11.63 18.32
CA LYS A 235 2.68 -12.05 19.74
C LYS A 235 2.67 -10.89 20.74
N LYS A 236 3.05 -9.67 20.30
CA LYS A 236 3.10 -8.44 21.12
C LYS A 236 2.35 -7.26 20.48
N GLY A 237 1.49 -7.49 19.48
CA GLY A 237 1.00 -6.38 18.63
C GLY A 237 2.10 -5.84 17.72
N TYR A 238 1.77 -5.02 16.74
CA TYR A 238 2.77 -4.20 16.04
C TYR A 238 2.97 -2.92 16.87
N PRO A 239 4.13 -2.72 17.52
CA PRO A 239 4.40 -1.51 18.28
C PRO A 239 4.85 -0.39 17.33
N ALA A 240 4.00 -0.01 16.37
CA ALA A 240 4.15 1.33 15.81
C ALA A 240 3.58 2.30 16.84
N ILE A 241 4.46 3.09 17.44
CA ILE A 241 4.08 4.30 18.17
C ILE A 241 3.31 5.17 17.17
N THR A 242 1.98 5.08 17.23
CA THR A 242 1.10 6.06 16.61
C THR A 242 0.99 7.18 17.63
N GLY A 243 1.87 8.17 17.46
CA GLY A 243 1.82 9.44 18.20
C GLY A 243 0.72 10.33 17.67
#